data_AF-A0A943UE85-F1
#
_entry.id   AF-A0A943UE85-F1
#
_cell.length_a   1.000
_cell.length_b   1.000
_cell.length_c   1.000
_cell.angle_alpha   90.00
_cell.angle_beta   90.00
_cell.angle_gamma   90.00
#
_symmetry.space_group_name_H-M   'P 1'
#
loop_
_entity.id
_entity.type
_entity.pdbx_description
1 polymer ?
#
loop_
_entity_poly.entity_id
_entity_poly.type
_entity_poly.pdbx_seq_one_letter_code
_entity_poly.pdbx_strand_id
1 'polypeptide(L)' 'MPDNRNWNRPTQVKFFVDERELGLIKARMAQLGIENMSAYLRKMAINGYEEKPDLPERCEPNNP' A
#
# COMPACT_ATOMS: atom_id res chain seq x y z
N MET A 1 3.18 -30.64 11.26
CA MET A 1 4.19 -29.56 11.40
C MET A 1 3.58 -28.30 10.81
N PRO A 2 3.29 -27.24 11.58
CA PRO A 2 2.77 -26.01 11.02
C PRO A 2 3.92 -25.33 10.24
N ASP A 3 3.63 -24.99 9.00
CA ASP A 3 4.59 -24.46 8.05
C ASP A 3 5.05 -23.05 8.49
N ASN A 4 6.30 -22.97 8.95
CA ASN A 4 6.87 -21.82 9.64
C ASN A 4 7.40 -20.73 8.68
N ARG A 5 6.73 -20.53 7.53
CA ARG A 5 7.09 -19.63 6.41
C ARG A 5 7.26 -18.14 6.75
N ASN A 6 7.07 -17.75 8.02
CA ASN A 6 7.06 -16.37 8.49
C ASN A 6 8.36 -15.93 9.18
N TRP A 7 9.34 -16.83 9.39
CA TRP A 7 10.61 -16.51 10.10
C TRP A 7 11.63 -15.72 9.25
N ASN A 8 11.43 -15.61 7.93
CA ASN A 8 12.42 -14.98 7.05
C ASN A 8 12.26 -13.45 6.89
N ARG A 9 11.41 -12.81 7.71
CA ARG A 9 11.16 -11.35 7.68
C ARG A 9 11.07 -10.77 9.09
N PRO A 10 12.21 -10.46 9.74
CA PRO A 10 12.25 -9.99 11.12
C PRO A 10 11.82 -8.52 11.28
N THR A 11 11.75 -7.75 10.19
CA THR A 11 11.46 -6.32 10.24
C THR A 11 9.97 -6.05 10.07
N GLN A 12 9.34 -5.47 11.10
CA GLN A 12 7.96 -4.99 11.04
C GLN A 12 7.95 -3.52 10.56
N VAL A 13 7.18 -3.25 9.51
CA VAL A 13 6.91 -1.88 9.05
C VAL A 13 5.47 -1.53 9.40
N LYS A 14 5.27 -0.42 10.12
CA LYS A 14 3.94 0.09 10.47
C LYS A 14 3.60 1.21 9.50
N PHE A 15 2.42 1.13 8.90
CA PHE A 15 1.87 2.16 8.03
C PHE A 15 0.59 2.71 8.63
N PHE A 16 0.48 4.03 8.65
CA PHE A 16 -0.76 4.74 8.89
C PHE A 16 -1.38 5.05 7.53
N VAL A 17 -2.67 4.80 7.41
CA VAL A 17 -3.41 4.89 6.14
C VAL A 17 -4.78 5.47 6.44
N ASP A 18 -5.22 6.40 5.62
CA ASP A 18 -6.56 6.98 5.72
C ASP A 18 -7.62 6.05 5.09
N GLU A 19 -8.91 6.25 5.39
CA GLU A 19 -9.97 5.35 4.88
C GLU A 19 -10.06 5.37 3.35
N ARG A 20 -9.81 6.54 2.74
CA ARG A 20 -9.78 6.70 1.29
C ARG A 20 -8.63 5.91 0.66
N GLU A 21 -7.45 6.00 1.24
CA GLU A 21 -6.26 5.30 0.78
C GLU A 21 -6.41 3.78 0.94
N LEU A 22 -7.00 3.33 2.05
CA LEU A 22 -7.31 1.92 2.26
C LEU A 22 -8.27 1.37 1.20
N GLY A 23 -9.28 2.16 0.80
CA GLY A 23 -10.21 1.82 -0.28
C GLY A 23 -9.49 1.64 -1.62
N LEU A 24 -8.62 2.59 -1.98
CA LEU A 24 -7.79 2.53 -3.19
C LEU A 24 -6.87 1.30 -3.20
N ILE A 25 -6.22 1.01 -2.07
CA ILE A 25 -5.35 -0.15 -1.93
C ILE A 25 -6.14 -1.45 -2.12
N LYS A 26 -7.32 -1.58 -1.49
CA LYS A 26 -8.17 -2.76 -1.65
C LYS A 26 -8.68 -2.93 -3.08
N ALA A 27 -9.03 -1.84 -3.75
CA ALA A 27 -9.44 -1.89 -5.15
C ALA A 27 -8.30 -2.39 -6.05
N ARG A 28 -7.08 -1.86 -5.88
CA ARG A 28 -5.90 -2.34 -6.63
C ARG A 28 -5.51 -3.77 -6.28
N MET A 29 -5.64 -4.16 -5.01
CA MET A 29 -5.47 -5.55 -4.57
C MET A 29 -6.43 -6.49 -5.31
N ALA A 30 -7.71 -6.13 -5.42
CA ALA A 30 -8.68 -6.90 -6.17
C ALA A 30 -8.35 -6.98 -7.67
N GLN A 31 -7.87 -5.89 -8.28
CA GLN A 31 -7.44 -5.87 -9.68
C GLN A 31 -6.24 -6.80 -9.94
N LEU A 32 -5.28 -6.85 -9.02
CA LEU A 32 -4.09 -7.70 -9.12
C LEU A 32 -4.33 -9.14 -8.61
N GLY A 33 -5.52 -9.43 -8.07
CA GLY A 33 -5.84 -10.72 -7.46
C GLY A 33 -5.02 -11.02 -6.19
N ILE A 34 -4.54 -9.99 -5.48
CA ILE A 34 -3.74 -10.15 -4.27
C ILE A 34 -4.65 -10.06 -3.05
N GLU A 35 -4.81 -11.18 -2.34
CA GLU A 35 -5.63 -11.23 -1.12
C GLU A 35 -4.86 -10.73 0.12
N ASN A 36 -3.52 -10.80 0.11
CA ASN A 36 -2.69 -10.43 1.25
C ASN A 36 -2.13 -9.00 1.12
N MET A 37 -2.59 -8.10 1.99
CA MET A 37 -2.16 -6.69 2.05
C MET A 37 -0.63 -6.54 2.14
N SER A 38 0.03 -7.39 2.93
CA SER A 38 1.50 -7.34 3.07
C SER A 38 2.21 -7.76 1.78
N ALA A 39 1.61 -8.66 0.99
CA ALA A 39 2.17 -9.07 -0.30
C ALA A 39 2.01 -7.96 -1.33
N TYR A 40 0.85 -7.30 -1.33
CA TYR A 40 0.59 -6.13 -2.16
C TYR A 40 1.58 -5.00 -1.85
N LEU A 41 1.72 -4.61 -0.58
CA LEU A 41 2.66 -3.55 -0.16
C LEU A 41 4.12 -3.89 -0.49
N ARG A 42 4.55 -5.14 -0.30
CA ARG A 42 5.89 -5.58 -0.71
C ARG A 42 6.07 -5.48 -2.22
N LYS A 43 5.08 -5.91 -3.00
CA LYS A 43 5.13 -5.85 -4.46
C LYS A 43 5.19 -4.40 -4.94
N MET A 44 4.40 -3.51 -4.36
CA MET A 44 4.39 -2.08 -4.67
C MET A 44 5.68 -1.37 -4.22
N ALA A 45 6.19 -1.68 -3.03
CA ALA A 45 7.43 -1.08 -2.52
C ALA A 45 8.68 -1.53 -3.31
N ILE A 46 8.68 -2.75 -3.86
CA ILE A 46 9.79 -3.28 -4.68
C ILE A 46 9.68 -2.81 -6.13
N ASN A 47 8.49 -2.89 -6.73
CA ASN A 47 8.30 -2.55 -8.14
C ASN A 47 8.34 -1.03 -8.39
N GLY A 48 8.16 -0.21 -7.36
CA GLY A 48 7.96 1.23 -7.51
C GLY A 48 6.54 1.55 -7.97
N TYR A 49 5.98 2.64 -7.45
CA TYR A 49 4.65 3.10 -7.79
C TYR A 49 4.68 3.74 -9.20
N GLU A 50 4.56 2.93 -10.25
CA GLU A 50 4.45 3.40 -11.64
C GLU A 50 2.98 3.62 -12.04
N GLU A 51 2.16 4.11 -11.11
CA GLU A 51 0.88 4.72 -11.47
C GLU A 51 1.00 6.19 -11.14
N LYS A 52 1.02 7.05 -12.16
CA LYS A 52 0.79 8.49 -11.98
C LYS A 52 -0.50 8.62 -11.16
N PRO A 53 -0.45 9.06 -9.90
CA PRO A 53 -1.67 9.52 -9.29
C PRO A 53 -1.95 10.83 -10.01
N ASP A 54 -3.04 10.88 -10.76
CA ASP A 54 -3.74 12.13 -11.05
C ASP A 54 -4.22 12.67 -9.68
N LEU A 55 -3.25 13.16 -8.90
CA LEU A 55 -3.49 13.86 -7.64
C LEU A 55 -3.67 15.31 -8.07
N PRO A 56 -4.89 15.88 -8.02
CA PRO A 56 -5.03 17.32 -8.16
C PRO A 56 -4.19 17.93 -7.04
N GLU A 57 -3.17 18.67 -7.47
CA GLU A 57 -2.22 19.38 -6.65
C GLU A 57 -2.95 20.07 -5.49
N ARG A 58 -2.48 19.78 -4.29
CA ARG A 58 -2.93 20.36 -3.04
C ARG A 58 -3.06 21.87 -3.17
N CYS A 59 -4.29 22.37 -3.32
CA CYS A 59 -4.60 23.78 -3.06
C CYS A 59 -4.35 24.03 -1.57
N GLU A 60 -3.16 24.54 -1.24
CA GLU A 60 -2.94 25.21 0.03
C GLU A 60 -3.76 26.51 0.00
N PRO A 61 -4.76 26.72 0.88
CA PRO A 61 -5.32 28.05 1.03
C PRO A 61 -4.27 28.92 1.73
N ASN A 62 -3.70 29.82 0.92
CA ASN A 62 -2.94 30.99 1.31
C ASN A 62 -3.63 31.67 2.52
N ASN A 63 -2.96 31.70 3.67
CA ASN A 63 -3.44 32.46 4.82
C ASN A 63 -2.68 33.79 4.86
N PRO A 64 -3.38 34.94 4.94
CA PRO A 64 -2.76 36.27 4.95
C PRO A 64 -1.94 36.55 6.21
#